data_AF-K2H1B0-F1
#
_entry.id   AF-K2H1B0-F1
#
_cell.length_a   1.000
_cell.length_b   1.000
_cell.length_c   1.000
_cell.angle_alpha   90.00
_cell.angle_beta   90.00
_cell.angle_gamma   90.00
#
_symmetry.space_group_name_H-M   'P 1'
#
loop_
_entity.id
_entity.type
_entity.pdbx_description
1 polymer ?
#
loop_
_entity_poly.entity_id
_entity_poly.type
_entity_poly.pdbx_seq_one_letter_code
_entity_poly.pdbx_strand_id
1 'polypeptide(L)'
;MKKNLFSMVVLVSAFYGLIYLSGLYWWLEFLVSVLAYSVVFYLWHTAISYLRKKERMTIKKFLPYFAYRLSTFLIVIFVLFWSFVYYENKIEPAKLPEFTVTNGKKTVVFQWMAHIWSDAFYKQVQDNIRQRKKEWYVYFYEWVKLGKKENMEKFDKLLGVKFDKKTYVNLSKIYWLRAQDNNDFFWIENDLDFNADIWMDEIISLYEKKYWAVDMTKKTQDPKISADPVSVDKIIESAISQMTPRELNFLIYVNRSIMNFIIKNESVRNTILAWSGQKNLFDIILEDRNRVIIDSIVKTEHPKIYITYWLMHFNGVWSWLQRLDPSWKLLSIKYLTPIE
;
A
#
# COMPACT_ATOMS: atom_id res chain seq x y z
N MET A 1 44.80 -8.40 -11.83
CA MET A 1 44.27 -7.54 -12.91
C MET A 1 42.75 -7.67 -13.09
N LYS A 2 42.20 -8.86 -13.39
CA LYS A 2 40.74 -9.05 -13.65
C LYS A 2 39.80 -8.54 -12.53
N LYS A 3 40.11 -8.84 -11.25
CA LYS A 3 39.29 -8.39 -10.11
C LYS A 3 39.26 -6.86 -9.94
N ASN A 4 40.41 -6.20 -10.15
CA ASN A 4 40.51 -4.75 -10.03
C ASN A 4 39.75 -4.04 -11.14
N LEU A 5 39.85 -4.55 -12.38
CA LEU A 5 39.09 -4.03 -13.51
C LEU A 5 37.57 -4.17 -13.28
N PHE A 6 37.12 -5.35 -12.83
CA PHE A 6 35.71 -5.57 -12.47
C PHE A 6 35.22 -4.56 -11.42
N SER A 7 35.95 -4.40 -10.32
CA SER A 7 35.58 -3.43 -9.29
C SER A 7 35.52 -2.01 -9.79
N MET A 8 36.51 -1.61 -10.60
CA MET A 8 36.56 -0.28 -11.19
C MET A 8 35.33 -0.01 -12.06
N VAL A 9 34.98 -0.93 -12.96
CA VAL A 9 33.80 -0.79 -13.81
C VAL A 9 32.53 -0.65 -12.97
N VAL A 10 32.32 -1.54 -11.99
CA VAL A 10 31.09 -1.52 -11.18
C VAL A 10 30.97 -0.25 -10.34
N LEU A 11 32.04 0.16 -9.67
CA LEU A 11 32.01 1.36 -8.82
C LEU A 11 31.86 2.63 -9.64
N VAL A 12 32.52 2.73 -10.80
CA VAL A 12 32.36 3.87 -11.72
C VAL A 12 30.95 3.92 -12.29
N SER A 13 30.39 2.77 -12.71
CA SER A 13 29.01 2.70 -13.19
C SER A 13 28.00 3.07 -12.09
N ALA A 14 28.19 2.59 -10.86
CA ALA A 14 27.34 2.96 -9.73
C ALA A 14 27.43 4.46 -9.43
N PHE A 15 28.63 5.02 -9.46
CA PHE A 15 28.87 6.45 -9.27
C PHE A 15 28.21 7.30 -10.37
N TYR A 16 28.36 6.89 -11.64
CA TYR A 16 27.70 7.55 -12.76
C TYR A 16 26.17 7.46 -12.65
N GLY A 17 25.64 6.30 -12.25
CA GLY A 17 24.20 6.11 -12.02
C GLY A 17 23.66 7.03 -10.93
N LEU A 18 24.37 7.18 -9.82
CA LEU A 18 24.02 8.12 -8.74
C LEU A 18 24.03 9.56 -9.24
N ILE A 19 25.07 9.99 -9.95
CA ILE A 19 25.13 11.35 -10.53
C ILE A 19 23.97 11.57 -11.51
N TYR A 20 23.68 10.58 -12.35
CA TYR A 20 22.61 10.66 -13.33
C TYR A 20 21.24 10.81 -12.68
N LEU A 21 20.97 10.07 -11.60
CA LEU A 21 19.71 10.10 -10.87
C LEU A 21 19.58 11.38 -10.04
N SER A 22 20.57 11.68 -9.21
CA SER A 22 20.43 12.61 -8.09
C SER A 22 21.44 13.77 -8.09
N GLY A 23 22.17 13.93 -9.18
CA GLY A 23 23.17 14.99 -9.34
C GLY A 23 24.34 14.89 -8.36
N LEU A 24 24.92 16.04 -8.02
CA LEU A 24 26.09 16.16 -7.14
C LEU A 24 25.76 16.26 -5.65
N TYR A 25 24.54 15.96 -5.20
CA TYR A 25 24.26 15.96 -3.75
C TYR A 25 24.66 14.63 -3.10
N TRP A 26 24.11 13.52 -3.59
CA TRP A 26 24.26 12.20 -2.97
C TRP A 26 25.63 11.55 -3.16
N TRP A 27 26.46 12.02 -4.10
CA TRP A 27 27.78 11.41 -4.33
C TRP A 27 28.74 11.62 -3.15
N LEU A 28 28.68 12.77 -2.47
CA LEU A 28 29.50 13.04 -1.29
C LEU A 28 29.12 12.10 -0.16
N GLU A 29 27.82 11.99 0.11
CA GLU A 29 27.29 11.07 1.13
C GLU A 29 27.65 9.62 0.81
N PHE A 30 27.56 9.22 -0.46
CA PHE A 30 27.99 7.90 -0.91
C PHE A 30 29.48 7.67 -0.69
N LEU A 31 30.34 8.63 -1.06
CA LEU A 31 31.79 8.53 -0.85
C LEU A 31 32.15 8.42 0.64
N VAL A 32 31.58 9.30 1.46
CA VAL A 32 31.78 9.30 2.92
C VAL A 32 31.31 7.97 3.51
N SER A 33 30.16 7.46 3.06
CA SER A 33 29.64 6.16 3.48
C SER A 33 30.58 5.02 3.09
N VAL A 34 31.04 4.97 1.83
CA VAL A 34 31.98 3.94 1.36
C VAL A 34 33.29 3.98 2.15
N LEU A 35 33.81 5.17 2.47
CA LEU A 35 34.99 5.34 3.30
C LEU A 35 34.74 4.83 4.73
N ALA A 36 33.64 5.23 5.36
CA ALA A 36 33.27 4.77 6.70
C ALA A 36 33.11 3.24 6.75
N TYR A 37 32.39 2.66 5.78
CA TYR A 37 32.25 1.21 5.64
C TYR A 37 33.60 0.51 5.42
N SER A 38 34.51 1.11 4.66
CA SER A 38 35.84 0.54 4.45
C SER A 38 36.64 0.45 5.76
N VAL A 39 36.54 1.47 6.62
CA VAL A 39 37.19 1.48 7.95
C VAL A 39 36.59 0.41 8.85
N VAL A 40 35.25 0.35 8.95
CA VAL A 40 34.56 -0.67 9.77
C VAL A 40 34.90 -2.08 9.27
N PHE A 41 34.87 -2.30 7.96
CA PHE A 41 35.19 -3.58 7.37
C PHE A 41 36.66 -3.98 7.58
N TYR A 42 37.59 -3.02 7.55
CA TYR A 42 39.00 -3.25 7.88
C TYR A 42 39.20 -3.66 9.35
N LEU A 43 38.57 -2.93 10.28
CA LEU A 43 38.63 -3.24 11.71
C LEU A 43 38.03 -4.62 12.01
N TRP A 44 36.87 -4.92 11.44
CA TRP A 44 36.22 -6.22 11.54
C TRP A 44 37.09 -7.36 10.99
N HIS A 45 37.67 -7.16 9.80
CA HIS A 45 38.59 -8.13 9.21
C HIS A 45 39.82 -8.36 10.10
N THR A 46 40.36 -7.30 10.69
CA THR A 46 41.52 -7.37 11.59
C THR A 46 41.20 -8.12 12.87
N ALA A 47 40.04 -7.84 13.48
CA ALA A 47 39.54 -8.55 14.66
C ALA A 47 39.35 -10.05 14.38
N ILE A 48 38.70 -10.41 13.26
CA ILE A 48 38.54 -11.81 12.86
C ILE A 48 39.88 -12.48 12.58
N SER A 49 40.80 -11.79 11.91
CA SER A 49 42.13 -12.33 11.60
C SER A 49 42.91 -12.61 12.88
N TYR A 50 42.82 -11.71 13.87
CA TYR A 50 43.41 -11.90 15.19
C TYR A 50 42.80 -13.12 15.92
N LEU A 51 41.47 -13.21 15.99
CA LEU A 51 40.78 -14.35 16.63
C LEU A 51 41.09 -15.69 15.95
N ARG A 52 41.23 -15.69 14.62
CA ARG A 52 41.55 -16.88 13.83
C ARG A 52 43.05 -17.16 13.71
N LYS A 53 43.91 -16.39 14.41
CA LYS A 53 45.38 -16.47 14.32
C LYS A 53 45.91 -16.45 12.88
N LYS A 54 45.24 -15.71 11.99
CA LYS A 54 45.64 -15.52 10.58
C LYS A 54 46.47 -14.26 10.41
N GLU A 55 47.33 -14.25 9.40
CA GLU A 55 48.11 -13.07 9.02
C GLU A 55 47.18 -11.89 8.71
N ARG A 56 47.50 -10.72 9.24
CA ARG A 56 46.74 -9.49 9.01
C ARG A 56 47.00 -8.99 7.59
N MET A 57 45.94 -8.55 6.94
CA MET A 57 46.04 -7.98 5.59
C MET A 57 46.62 -6.56 5.66
N THR A 58 47.64 -6.27 4.84
CA THR A 58 48.14 -4.90 4.70
C THR A 58 47.12 -4.02 3.98
N ILE A 59 47.14 -2.70 4.22
CA ILE A 59 46.22 -1.74 3.57
C ILE A 59 46.25 -1.87 2.04
N LYS A 60 47.43 -2.05 1.44
CA LYS A 60 47.60 -2.23 -0.01
C LYS A 60 46.88 -3.47 -0.56
N LYS A 61 46.80 -4.55 0.21
CA LYS A 61 46.06 -5.77 -0.15
C LYS A 61 44.57 -5.64 0.20
N PHE A 62 44.24 -4.87 1.23
CA PHE A 62 42.89 -4.66 1.72
C PHE A 62 42.02 -3.86 0.74
N LEU A 63 42.48 -2.71 0.25
CA LEU A 63 41.68 -1.86 -0.63
C LEU A 63 41.11 -2.58 -1.87
N PRO A 64 41.91 -3.32 -2.67
CA PRO A 64 41.36 -4.08 -3.79
C PRO A 64 40.46 -5.24 -3.35
N TYR A 65 40.71 -5.84 -2.18
CA TYR A 65 39.85 -6.87 -1.62
C TYR A 65 38.47 -6.30 -1.22
N PHE A 66 38.45 -5.17 -0.51
CA PHE A 66 37.24 -4.45 -0.11
C PHE A 66 36.46 -3.99 -1.35
N ALA A 67 37.11 -3.34 -2.31
CA ALA A 67 36.48 -2.90 -3.54
C ALA A 67 35.83 -4.08 -4.28
N TYR A 68 36.50 -5.23 -4.37
CA TYR A 68 35.92 -6.44 -4.98
C TYR A 68 34.69 -6.95 -4.24
N ARG A 69 34.72 -7.00 -2.91
CA ARG A 69 33.59 -7.43 -2.09
C ARG A 69 32.41 -6.46 -2.21
N LEU A 70 32.67 -5.15 -2.14
CA LEU A 70 31.67 -4.11 -2.30
C LEU A 70 31.03 -4.17 -3.69
N SER A 71 31.82 -4.25 -4.77
CA SER A 71 31.28 -4.36 -6.13
C SER A 71 30.43 -5.62 -6.34
N THR A 72 30.87 -6.75 -5.80
CA THR A 72 30.10 -8.00 -5.87
C THR A 72 28.77 -7.84 -5.13
N PHE A 73 28.80 -7.27 -3.93
CA PHE A 73 27.61 -7.02 -3.13
C PHE A 73 26.65 -6.05 -3.81
N LEU A 74 27.14 -4.95 -4.39
CA LEU A 74 26.34 -3.98 -5.13
C LEU A 74 25.65 -4.61 -6.35
N ILE A 75 26.35 -5.46 -7.12
CA ILE A 75 25.72 -6.19 -8.23
C ILE A 75 24.64 -7.13 -7.72
N VAL A 76 24.90 -7.91 -6.67
CA VAL A 76 23.91 -8.84 -6.13
C VAL A 76 22.66 -8.09 -5.66
N ILE A 77 22.83 -6.99 -4.91
CA ILE A 77 21.70 -6.15 -4.48
C ILE A 77 20.98 -5.57 -5.70
N PHE A 78 21.71 -5.00 -6.65
CA PHE A 78 21.11 -4.38 -7.82
C PHE A 78 20.31 -5.39 -8.64
N VAL A 79 20.85 -6.58 -8.87
CA VAL A 79 20.15 -7.66 -9.58
C VAL A 79 18.93 -8.10 -8.80
N LEU A 80 19.04 -8.40 -7.49
CA LEU A 80 17.88 -8.83 -6.69
C LEU A 80 16.79 -7.75 -6.63
N PHE A 81 17.18 -6.50 -6.37
CA PHE A 81 16.28 -5.36 -6.31
C PHE A 81 15.60 -5.13 -7.66
N TRP A 82 16.37 -5.05 -8.75
CA TRP A 82 15.81 -4.79 -10.07
C TRP A 82 14.98 -5.95 -10.59
N SER A 83 15.38 -7.20 -10.32
CA SER A 83 14.58 -8.38 -10.62
C SER A 83 13.24 -8.34 -9.88
N PHE A 84 13.22 -7.98 -8.59
CA PHE A 84 11.99 -7.79 -7.84
C PHE A 84 11.11 -6.70 -8.46
N VAL A 85 11.66 -5.50 -8.66
CA VAL A 85 10.90 -4.36 -9.21
C VAL A 85 10.35 -4.68 -10.61
N TYR A 86 11.16 -5.30 -11.47
CA TYR A 86 10.76 -5.70 -12.81
C TYR A 86 9.69 -6.80 -12.78
N TYR A 87 9.86 -7.82 -11.94
CA TYR A 87 8.91 -8.91 -11.82
C TYR A 87 7.52 -8.41 -11.39
N GLU A 88 7.48 -7.62 -10.33
CA GLU A 88 6.24 -7.08 -9.76
C GLU A 88 5.54 -6.06 -10.66
N ASN A 89 6.27 -5.37 -11.55
CA ASN A 89 5.67 -4.40 -12.47
C ASN A 89 5.33 -4.96 -13.85
N LYS A 90 6.09 -5.94 -14.36
CA LYS A 90 6.00 -6.38 -15.76
C LYS A 90 5.67 -7.85 -15.96
N ILE A 91 6.07 -8.72 -15.03
CA ILE A 91 5.83 -10.17 -15.17
C ILE A 91 4.52 -10.55 -14.48
N GLU A 92 4.33 -10.08 -13.25
CA GLU A 92 3.16 -10.42 -12.44
C GLU A 92 2.65 -9.19 -11.66
N PRO A 93 2.11 -8.18 -12.36
CA PRO A 93 1.45 -7.05 -11.69
C PRO A 93 0.23 -7.54 -10.90
N ALA A 94 -0.10 -6.82 -9.83
CA ALA A 94 -1.27 -7.16 -9.02
C ALA A 94 -2.54 -7.08 -9.87
N LYS A 95 -3.51 -7.93 -9.55
CA LYS A 95 -4.82 -7.92 -10.17
C LYS A 95 -5.88 -7.77 -9.10
N LEU A 96 -6.90 -6.99 -9.38
CA LEU A 96 -8.04 -6.81 -8.49
C LEU A 96 -9.21 -7.68 -8.95
N PRO A 97 -9.67 -8.63 -8.12
CA PRO A 97 -10.80 -9.46 -8.45
C PRO A 97 -12.14 -8.71 -8.46
N GLU A 98 -13.02 -9.16 -9.36
CA GLU A 98 -14.47 -8.97 -9.34
C GLU A 98 -15.11 -10.33 -9.03
N PHE A 99 -15.76 -10.45 -7.89
CA PHE A 99 -16.43 -11.70 -7.47
C PHE A 99 -17.91 -11.63 -7.80
N THR A 100 -18.44 -12.65 -8.46
CA THR A 100 -19.89 -12.82 -8.62
C THR A 100 -20.35 -13.95 -7.71
N VAL A 101 -21.28 -13.65 -6.81
CA VAL A 101 -21.84 -14.61 -5.84
C VAL A 101 -23.37 -14.64 -5.93
N THR A 102 -23.99 -15.78 -5.62
CA THR A 102 -25.46 -15.91 -5.60
C THR A 102 -25.94 -16.91 -4.56
N ASN A 103 -27.14 -16.71 -4.01
CA ASN A 103 -27.89 -17.70 -3.24
C ASN A 103 -29.13 -18.24 -4.01
N GLY A 104 -29.17 -18.05 -5.33
CA GLY A 104 -30.32 -18.41 -6.19
C GLY A 104 -31.46 -17.39 -6.17
N LYS A 105 -31.59 -16.57 -5.11
CA LYS A 105 -32.57 -15.46 -5.04
C LYS A 105 -31.95 -14.11 -5.40
N LYS A 106 -30.73 -13.87 -4.95
CA LYS A 106 -29.94 -12.65 -5.18
C LYS A 106 -28.64 -12.99 -5.87
N THR A 107 -28.16 -12.08 -6.70
CA THR A 107 -26.83 -12.09 -7.31
C THR A 107 -26.11 -10.82 -6.95
N VAL A 108 -24.91 -10.95 -6.38
CA VAL A 108 -24.08 -9.83 -5.97
C VAL A 108 -22.75 -9.91 -6.70
N VAL A 109 -22.35 -8.79 -7.31
CA VAL A 109 -21.05 -8.64 -7.94
C VAL A 109 -20.22 -7.68 -7.10
N PHE A 110 -19.12 -8.14 -6.52
CA PHE A 110 -18.19 -7.35 -5.71
C PHE A 110 -16.98 -6.96 -6.54
N GLN A 111 -16.88 -5.69 -6.91
CA GLN A 111 -15.73 -5.07 -7.54
C GLN A 111 -14.79 -4.50 -6.46
N TRP A 112 -13.58 -5.06 -6.36
CA TRP A 112 -12.55 -4.46 -5.52
C TRP A 112 -12.17 -3.06 -6.02
N MET A 113 -12.06 -2.14 -5.06
CA MET A 113 -11.62 -0.76 -5.25
C MET A 113 -10.42 -0.44 -4.36
N ALA A 114 -9.66 0.56 -4.75
CA ALA A 114 -8.86 1.35 -3.82
C ALA A 114 -8.88 2.82 -4.25
N HIS A 115 -8.44 3.69 -3.34
CA HIS A 115 -8.53 5.13 -3.54
C HIS A 115 -7.48 5.72 -4.48
N ILE A 116 -6.49 4.95 -4.93
CA ILE A 116 -5.44 5.39 -5.84
C ILE A 116 -5.20 4.32 -6.89
N TRP A 117 -5.53 4.61 -8.14
CA TRP A 117 -5.37 3.70 -9.28
C TRP A 117 -5.18 4.42 -10.61
N SER A 118 -4.92 3.67 -11.67
CA SER A 118 -4.79 4.22 -13.02
C SER A 118 -6.14 4.73 -13.55
N ASP A 119 -6.09 5.68 -14.48
CA ASP A 119 -7.29 6.15 -15.17
C ASP A 119 -7.96 5.04 -15.98
N ALA A 120 -7.17 4.15 -16.57
CA ALA A 120 -7.67 2.98 -17.29
C ALA A 120 -8.51 2.08 -16.38
N PHE A 121 -8.03 1.81 -15.15
CA PHE A 121 -8.77 1.04 -14.16
C PHE A 121 -10.10 1.71 -13.79
N TYR A 122 -10.11 3.00 -13.45
CA TYR A 122 -11.35 3.68 -13.08
C TYR A 122 -12.34 3.76 -14.24
N LYS A 123 -11.85 3.96 -15.46
CA LYS A 123 -12.70 3.89 -16.66
C LYS A 123 -13.32 2.52 -16.83
N GLN A 124 -12.54 1.45 -16.61
CA GLN A 124 -13.07 0.08 -16.65
C GLN A 124 -14.12 -0.17 -15.58
N VAL A 125 -13.95 0.38 -14.36
CA VAL A 125 -14.98 0.31 -13.31
C VAL A 125 -16.25 1.07 -13.72
N GLN A 126 -16.14 2.25 -14.32
CA GLN A 126 -17.29 3.00 -14.85
C GLN A 126 -18.02 2.20 -15.94
N ASP A 127 -17.27 1.56 -16.85
CA ASP A 127 -17.83 0.73 -17.91
C ASP A 127 -18.53 -0.51 -17.32
N ASN A 128 -17.96 -1.13 -16.29
CA ASN A 128 -18.60 -2.22 -15.56
C ASN A 128 -19.91 -1.74 -14.89
N ILE A 129 -19.91 -0.61 -14.19
CA ILE A 129 -21.14 -0.03 -13.60
C ILE A 129 -22.19 0.18 -14.68
N ARG A 130 -21.80 0.79 -15.81
CA ARG A 130 -22.67 1.03 -16.95
C ARG A 130 -23.31 -0.26 -17.47
N GLN A 131 -22.49 -1.28 -17.69
CA GLN A 131 -22.97 -2.57 -18.16
C GLN A 131 -23.93 -3.23 -17.14
N ARG A 132 -23.56 -3.23 -15.86
CA ARG A 132 -24.35 -3.88 -14.81
C ARG A 132 -25.70 -3.20 -14.61
N LYS A 133 -25.75 -1.87 -14.67
CA LYS A 133 -27.02 -1.13 -14.63
C LYS A 133 -27.92 -1.45 -15.83
N LYS A 134 -27.36 -1.62 -17.04
CA LYS A 134 -28.12 -2.12 -18.21
C LYS A 134 -28.64 -3.55 -18.01
N GLU A 135 -27.98 -4.35 -17.18
CA GLU A 135 -28.40 -5.70 -16.77
C GLU A 135 -29.35 -5.71 -15.55
N TRP A 136 -29.88 -4.53 -15.17
CA TRP A 136 -30.80 -4.30 -14.05
C TRP A 136 -30.20 -4.52 -12.65
N TYR A 137 -28.89 -4.35 -12.51
CA TYR A 137 -28.25 -4.28 -11.19
C TYR A 137 -28.47 -2.89 -10.57
N VAL A 138 -28.69 -2.85 -9.26
CA VAL A 138 -28.52 -1.61 -8.48
C VAL A 138 -27.08 -1.46 -8.03
N TYR A 139 -26.62 -0.22 -7.86
CA TYR A 139 -25.24 0.06 -7.49
C TYR A 139 -25.12 0.42 -6.01
N PHE A 140 -24.37 -0.37 -5.26
CA PHE A 140 -23.99 -0.07 -3.89
C PHE A 140 -22.54 0.40 -3.86
N TYR A 141 -22.28 1.51 -3.16
CA TYR A 141 -20.93 2.08 -3.08
C TYR A 141 -20.50 2.34 -1.63
N GLU A 142 -19.18 2.27 -1.43
CA GLU A 142 -18.50 2.68 -0.22
C GLU A 142 -18.29 4.19 -0.20
N TRP A 143 -18.79 4.86 0.83
CA TRP A 143 -18.42 6.23 1.15
C TRP A 143 -18.83 6.55 2.59
N VAL A 144 -17.86 6.49 3.52
CA VAL A 144 -18.07 6.87 4.92
C VAL A 144 -18.58 8.30 4.97
N LYS A 145 -19.80 8.47 5.51
CA LYS A 145 -20.45 9.77 5.55
C LYS A 145 -19.77 10.67 6.58
N LEU A 146 -19.65 11.95 6.27
CA LEU A 146 -19.01 12.92 7.16
C LEU A 146 -19.75 13.01 8.49
N GLY A 147 -19.01 12.90 9.60
CA GLY A 147 -19.54 13.08 10.95
C GLY A 147 -19.27 14.48 11.50
N LYS A 148 -19.48 14.62 12.81
CA LYS A 148 -19.09 15.83 13.56
C LYS A 148 -17.59 16.04 13.48
N LYS A 149 -17.16 17.31 13.42
CA LYS A 149 -15.73 17.69 13.38
C LYS A 149 -14.91 17.04 14.50
N GLU A 150 -15.46 16.99 15.72
CA GLU A 150 -14.81 16.34 16.86
C GLU A 150 -14.52 14.85 16.61
N ASN A 151 -15.47 14.12 16.03
CA ASN A 151 -15.32 12.69 15.73
C ASN A 151 -14.36 12.45 14.56
N MET A 152 -14.33 13.35 13.58
CA MET A 152 -13.30 13.34 12.53
C MET A 152 -11.89 13.52 13.14
N GLU A 153 -11.71 14.48 14.06
CA GLU A 153 -10.44 14.70 14.75
C GLU A 153 -10.05 13.53 15.66
N LYS A 154 -11.03 12.90 16.33
CA LYS A 154 -10.81 11.65 17.08
C LYS A 154 -10.38 10.52 16.15
N PHE A 155 -11.02 10.36 15.00
CA PHE A 155 -10.67 9.35 14.00
C PHE A 155 -9.23 9.54 13.53
N ASP A 156 -8.83 10.75 13.17
CA ASP A 156 -7.45 11.08 12.78
C ASP A 156 -6.44 10.72 13.89
N LYS A 157 -6.77 10.98 15.16
CA LYS A 157 -5.94 10.60 16.31
C LYS A 157 -5.83 9.09 16.48
N LEU A 158 -6.93 8.36 16.28
CA LEU A 158 -6.91 6.89 16.31
C LEU A 158 -6.11 6.32 15.13
N LEU A 159 -6.21 6.94 13.97
CA LEU A 159 -5.48 6.58 12.75
C LEU A 159 -4.02 7.09 12.76
N GLY A 160 -3.64 7.94 13.72
CA GLY A 160 -2.29 8.53 13.82
C GLY A 160 -1.89 9.41 12.62
N VAL A 161 -2.81 9.66 11.69
CA VAL A 161 -2.60 10.38 10.43
C VAL A 161 -3.80 11.29 10.20
N LYS A 162 -3.57 12.52 9.77
CA LYS A 162 -4.66 13.42 9.36
C LYS A 162 -5.17 12.99 8.00
N PHE A 163 -6.43 12.59 7.92
CA PHE A 163 -7.02 12.09 6.70
C PHE A 163 -7.73 13.20 5.91
N ASP A 164 -6.97 13.97 5.12
CA ASP A 164 -7.54 14.94 4.18
C ASP A 164 -7.75 14.29 2.79
N LYS A 165 -8.74 14.76 2.02
CA LYS A 165 -8.94 14.45 0.59
C LYS A 165 -7.66 14.67 -0.22
N LYS A 166 -6.85 15.68 0.15
CA LYS A 166 -5.55 15.95 -0.50
C LYS A 166 -4.53 14.84 -0.29
N THR A 167 -4.64 14.05 0.78
CA THR A 167 -3.70 12.96 1.09
C THR A 167 -3.63 11.97 -0.05
N TYR A 168 -4.78 11.51 -0.56
CA TYR A 168 -4.81 10.59 -1.69
C TYR A 168 -4.33 11.23 -2.99
N VAL A 169 -4.62 12.51 -3.22
CA VAL A 169 -4.14 13.25 -4.39
C VAL A 169 -2.61 13.35 -4.39
N ASN A 170 -2.01 13.62 -3.23
CA ASN A 170 -0.55 13.71 -3.12
C ASN A 170 0.11 12.34 -3.15
N LEU A 171 -0.45 11.34 -2.48
CA LEU A 171 -0.01 9.95 -2.60
C LEU A 171 -0.06 9.50 -4.06
N SER A 172 -1.11 9.82 -4.82
CA SER A 172 -1.22 9.34 -6.21
C SER A 172 -0.08 9.84 -7.10
N LYS A 173 0.50 11.00 -6.81
CA LYS A 173 1.69 11.53 -7.53
C LYS A 173 2.91 10.63 -7.40
N ILE A 174 3.19 10.10 -6.20
CA ILE A 174 4.36 9.21 -5.97
C ILE A 174 4.16 7.79 -6.50
N TYR A 175 2.99 7.47 -7.05
CA TYR A 175 2.72 6.23 -7.78
C TYR A 175 2.45 6.46 -9.28
N TRP A 176 2.39 7.72 -9.75
CA TRP A 176 1.89 8.09 -11.08
C TRP A 176 0.51 7.48 -11.35
N LEU A 177 -0.42 7.74 -10.45
CA LEU A 177 -1.80 7.26 -10.49
C LEU A 177 -2.74 8.44 -10.19
N ARG A 178 -4.05 8.18 -10.27
CA ARG A 178 -5.09 9.13 -9.92
C ARG A 178 -5.75 8.76 -8.59
N ALA A 179 -6.03 9.76 -7.77
CA ALA A 179 -6.93 9.58 -6.63
C ALA A 179 -8.37 9.36 -7.14
N GLN A 180 -9.11 8.50 -6.46
CA GLN A 180 -10.52 8.22 -6.78
C GLN A 180 -11.36 9.50 -6.66
N ASP A 181 -12.11 9.84 -7.69
CA ASP A 181 -13.23 10.78 -7.61
C ASP A 181 -14.53 9.99 -7.64
N ASN A 182 -15.30 10.07 -6.56
CA ASN A 182 -16.52 9.28 -6.44
C ASN A 182 -17.63 9.76 -7.37
N ASN A 183 -17.60 11.04 -7.79
CA ASN A 183 -18.59 11.57 -8.73
C ASN A 183 -18.52 10.87 -10.09
N ASP A 184 -17.36 10.29 -10.42
CA ASP A 184 -17.18 9.54 -11.66
C ASP A 184 -18.04 8.27 -11.75
N PHE A 185 -18.56 7.77 -10.63
CA PHE A 185 -19.26 6.49 -10.57
C PHE A 185 -20.77 6.62 -10.35
N PHE A 186 -21.27 7.85 -10.15
CA PHE A 186 -22.67 8.11 -9.85
C PHE A 186 -23.46 8.51 -11.07
N TRP A 187 -24.76 8.24 -11.05
CA TRP A 187 -25.73 8.62 -12.07
C TRP A 187 -25.38 8.10 -13.47
N ILE A 188 -24.50 7.10 -13.55
CA ILE A 188 -24.21 6.37 -14.78
C ILE A 188 -25.47 5.58 -15.13
N GLU A 189 -26.05 5.81 -16.31
CA GLU A 189 -27.25 5.16 -16.87
C GLU A 189 -28.58 5.40 -16.11
N ASN A 190 -28.60 5.40 -14.78
CA ASN A 190 -29.78 5.63 -13.95
C ASN A 190 -29.40 6.09 -12.53
N ASP A 191 -30.41 6.32 -11.70
CA ASP A 191 -30.36 6.89 -10.35
C ASP A 191 -30.37 5.85 -9.21
N LEU A 192 -30.21 4.56 -9.53
CA LEU A 192 -30.26 3.47 -8.56
C LEU A 192 -28.90 3.26 -7.85
N ASP A 193 -28.42 4.32 -7.21
CA ASP A 193 -27.16 4.40 -6.50
C ASP A 193 -27.38 4.53 -4.98
N PHE A 194 -26.92 3.54 -4.22
CA PHE A 194 -27.16 3.46 -2.79
C PHE A 194 -25.84 3.46 -2.02
N ASN A 195 -25.69 4.41 -1.10
CA ASN A 195 -24.59 4.40 -0.15
C ASN A 195 -24.81 3.25 0.85
N ALA A 196 -23.97 2.21 0.76
CA ALA A 196 -24.03 1.03 1.62
C ALA A 196 -22.96 1.09 2.71
N ASP A 197 -22.91 2.22 3.43
CA ASP A 197 -21.86 2.54 4.39
C ASP A 197 -22.37 3.39 5.56
N ILE A 198 -21.54 3.48 6.61
CA ILE A 198 -21.87 4.15 7.88
C ILE A 198 -21.35 5.58 7.96
N TRP A 199 -21.84 6.29 8.96
CA TRP A 199 -21.34 7.61 9.32
C TRP A 199 -20.04 7.50 10.13
N MET A 200 -19.16 8.50 10.00
CA MET A 200 -17.98 8.58 10.86
C MET A 200 -18.34 8.59 12.36
N ASP A 201 -19.45 9.24 12.71
CA ASP A 201 -19.94 9.27 14.09
C ASP A 201 -20.28 7.87 14.62
N GLU A 202 -20.78 6.99 13.76
CA GLU A 202 -21.08 5.60 14.11
C GLU A 202 -19.80 4.77 14.27
N ILE A 203 -18.79 4.99 13.41
CA ILE A 203 -17.46 4.36 13.56
C ILE A 203 -16.89 4.68 14.94
N ILE A 204 -16.88 5.96 15.31
CA ILE A 204 -16.35 6.40 16.60
C ILE A 204 -17.18 5.84 17.76
N SER A 205 -18.51 5.86 17.67
CA SER A 205 -19.39 5.30 18.69
C SER A 205 -19.15 3.79 18.90
N LEU A 206 -19.00 3.03 17.82
CA LEU A 206 -18.70 1.59 17.87
C LEU A 206 -17.32 1.32 18.46
N TYR A 207 -16.32 2.11 18.05
CA TYR A 207 -14.98 2.04 18.62
C TYR A 207 -15.01 2.35 20.12
N GLU A 208 -15.68 3.42 20.52
CA GLU A 208 -15.76 3.83 21.92
C GLU A 208 -16.45 2.73 22.75
N LYS A 209 -17.55 2.17 22.24
CA LYS A 209 -18.27 1.08 22.89
C LYS A 209 -17.42 -0.20 23.07
N LYS A 210 -16.62 -0.58 22.06
CA LYS A 210 -15.90 -1.86 22.05
C LYS A 210 -14.51 -1.77 22.68
N TYR A 211 -13.84 -0.64 22.55
CA TYR A 211 -12.40 -0.52 22.82
C TYR A 211 -12.00 0.65 23.72
N TRP A 212 -12.87 1.62 24.01
CA TRP A 212 -12.47 2.81 24.77
C TRP A 212 -11.83 2.48 26.12
N ALA A 213 -12.46 1.60 26.90
CA ALA A 213 -11.94 1.21 28.22
C ALA A 213 -10.58 0.48 28.11
N VAL A 214 -10.39 -0.31 27.04
CA VAL A 214 -9.17 -1.08 26.79
C VAL A 214 -8.02 -0.17 26.35
N ASP A 215 -8.30 0.84 25.53
CA ASP A 215 -7.26 1.71 25.00
C ASP A 215 -6.92 2.87 25.93
N MET A 216 -7.88 3.35 26.74
CA MET A 216 -7.62 4.37 27.77
C MET A 216 -6.72 3.83 28.90
N THR A 217 -6.82 2.53 29.23
CA THR A 217 -5.93 1.87 30.21
C THR A 217 -4.53 1.62 29.67
N LYS A 218 -4.35 1.54 28.34
CA LYS A 218 -3.03 1.48 27.68
C LYS A 218 -2.40 2.86 27.48
N LYS A 219 -3.20 3.89 27.18
CA LYS A 219 -2.75 5.28 27.02
C LYS A 219 -2.07 5.87 28.26
N THR A 220 -2.46 5.43 29.46
CA THR A 220 -1.78 5.80 30.71
C THR A 220 -0.40 5.15 30.88
N GLN A 221 -0.05 4.16 30.06
CA GLN A 221 1.23 3.44 30.12
C GLN A 221 2.15 3.68 28.91
N ASP A 222 1.65 4.19 27.78
CA ASP A 222 2.46 4.45 26.57
C ASP A 222 2.29 5.90 26.06
N PRO A 223 3.27 6.79 26.29
CA PRO A 223 3.20 8.20 25.89
C PRO A 223 3.21 8.43 24.37
N LYS A 224 3.44 7.39 23.55
CA LYS A 224 3.43 7.52 22.08
C LYS A 224 2.04 7.70 21.47
N ILE A 225 0.97 7.36 22.20
CA ILE A 225 -0.42 7.46 21.69
C ILE A 225 -0.99 8.89 21.88
N SER A 226 -0.19 9.84 22.39
CA SER A 226 -0.56 11.27 22.50
C SER A 226 0.09 12.17 21.44
N ALA A 227 0.80 11.61 20.45
CA ALA A 227 1.37 12.42 19.39
C ALA A 227 0.27 12.95 18.47
N ASP A 228 0.39 14.22 18.05
CA ASP A 228 -0.51 14.80 17.06
C ASP A 228 -0.49 13.96 15.78
N PRO A 229 -1.66 13.76 15.11
CA PRO A 229 -1.70 12.96 13.90
C PRO A 229 -0.79 13.56 12.83
N VAL A 230 -0.06 12.69 12.15
CA VAL A 230 0.92 13.09 11.14
C VAL A 230 0.21 13.58 9.88
N SER A 231 0.61 14.75 9.38
CA SER A 231 0.17 15.27 8.07
C SER A 231 0.98 14.63 6.94
N VAL A 232 0.51 13.48 6.46
CA VAL A 232 1.15 12.73 5.36
C VAL A 232 1.22 13.55 4.07
N ASP A 233 0.23 14.39 3.81
CA ASP A 233 0.19 15.32 2.68
C ASP A 233 1.43 16.23 2.64
N LYS A 234 1.79 16.85 3.77
CA LYS A 234 2.95 17.74 3.87
C LYS A 234 4.27 17.01 3.72
N ILE A 235 4.37 15.79 4.26
CA ILE A 235 5.57 14.96 4.12
C ILE A 235 5.78 14.62 2.65
N ILE A 236 4.73 14.21 1.95
CA ILE A 236 4.80 13.85 0.53
C ILE A 236 5.10 15.09 -0.33
N GLU A 237 4.43 16.22 -0.10
CA GLU A 237 4.71 17.46 -0.84
C GLU A 237 6.16 17.91 -0.65
N SER A 238 6.68 17.84 0.59
CA SER A 238 8.07 18.16 0.88
C SER A 238 9.03 17.19 0.18
N ALA A 239 8.74 15.88 0.21
CA ALA A 239 9.56 14.88 -0.46
C ALA A 239 9.57 15.06 -1.99
N ILE A 240 8.40 15.27 -2.61
CA ILE A 240 8.29 15.48 -4.06
C ILE A 240 9.02 16.76 -4.49
N SER A 241 8.87 17.86 -3.75
CA SER A 241 9.47 19.15 -4.12
C SER A 241 11.00 19.17 -4.06
N GLN A 242 11.61 18.25 -3.33
CA GLN A 242 13.07 18.09 -3.24
C GLN A 242 13.64 17.13 -4.30
N MET A 243 12.79 16.38 -5.00
CA MET A 243 13.21 15.40 -6.00
C MET A 243 13.30 16.01 -7.39
N THR A 244 14.35 15.64 -8.12
CA THR A 244 14.40 15.83 -9.56
C THR A 244 13.35 14.95 -10.27
N PRO A 245 12.94 15.29 -11.51
CA PRO A 245 12.03 14.44 -12.28
C PRO A 245 12.52 12.99 -12.46
N ARG A 246 13.85 12.77 -12.48
CA ARG A 246 14.44 11.43 -12.62
C ARG A 246 14.30 10.61 -11.34
N GLU A 247 14.60 11.21 -10.19
CA GLU A 247 14.41 10.57 -8.89
C GLU A 247 12.93 10.22 -8.67
N LEU A 248 12.03 11.15 -9.01
CA LEU A 248 10.60 10.92 -8.88
C LEU A 248 10.13 9.76 -9.76
N ASN A 249 10.55 9.70 -11.03
CA ASN A 249 10.21 8.60 -11.94
C ASN A 249 10.75 7.25 -11.46
N PHE A 250 11.98 7.22 -10.93
CA PHE A 250 12.55 6.01 -10.32
C PHE A 250 11.73 5.58 -9.10
N LEU A 251 11.43 6.52 -8.19
CA LEU A 251 10.62 6.25 -7.00
C LEU A 251 9.23 5.74 -7.37
N ILE A 252 8.56 6.33 -8.36
CA ILE A 252 7.26 5.89 -8.87
C ILE A 252 7.33 4.42 -9.30
N TYR A 253 8.36 4.04 -10.06
CA TYR A 253 8.50 2.68 -10.56
C TYR A 253 8.71 1.67 -9.42
N VAL A 254 9.53 2.03 -8.43
CA VAL A 254 9.74 1.22 -7.21
C VAL A 254 8.47 1.13 -6.38
N ASN A 255 7.78 2.24 -6.13
CA ASN A 255 6.56 2.29 -5.35
C ASN A 255 5.44 1.44 -5.97
N ARG A 256 5.28 1.46 -7.29
CA ARG A 256 4.35 0.58 -8.01
C ARG A 256 4.64 -0.90 -7.74
N SER A 257 5.92 -1.30 -7.74
CA SER A 257 6.31 -2.68 -7.45
C SER A 257 5.99 -3.10 -6.02
N ILE A 258 6.22 -2.20 -5.06
CA ILE A 258 5.90 -2.43 -3.64
C ILE A 258 4.37 -2.56 -3.48
N MET A 259 3.59 -1.68 -4.11
CA MET A 259 2.13 -1.76 -4.06
C MET A 259 1.59 -3.04 -4.69
N ASN A 260 2.11 -3.45 -5.85
CA ASN A 260 1.77 -4.73 -6.47
C ASN A 260 2.07 -5.90 -5.53
N PHE A 261 3.25 -5.91 -4.93
CA PHE A 261 3.65 -6.92 -3.97
C PHE A 261 2.72 -6.96 -2.75
N ILE A 262 2.43 -5.81 -2.13
CA ILE A 262 1.54 -5.73 -0.95
C ILE A 262 0.14 -6.26 -1.30
N ILE A 263 -0.40 -5.93 -2.47
CA ILE A 263 -1.76 -6.35 -2.85
C ILE A 263 -1.84 -7.84 -3.09
N LYS A 264 -0.83 -8.44 -3.74
CA LYS A 264 -0.79 -9.89 -3.95
C LYS A 264 -0.63 -10.68 -2.64
N ASN A 265 -0.01 -10.08 -1.61
CA ASN A 265 0.39 -10.80 -0.40
C ASN A 265 -0.47 -10.43 0.82
N GLU A 266 -1.52 -11.21 1.08
CA GLU A 266 -2.41 -11.00 2.23
C GLU A 266 -1.67 -11.01 3.58
N SER A 267 -0.71 -11.91 3.78
CA SER A 267 0.10 -11.93 5.01
C SER A 267 0.87 -10.63 5.23
N VAL A 268 1.37 -10.01 4.17
CA VAL A 268 2.09 -8.73 4.25
C VAL A 268 1.12 -7.62 4.60
N ARG A 269 -0.06 -7.55 3.96
CA ARG A 269 -1.11 -6.58 4.34
C ARG A 269 -1.49 -6.71 5.80
N ASN A 270 -1.77 -7.93 6.26
CA ASN A 270 -2.17 -8.20 7.63
C ASN A 270 -1.06 -7.82 8.64
N THR A 271 0.21 -8.05 8.26
CA THR A 271 1.36 -7.64 9.08
C THR A 271 1.50 -6.12 9.15
N ILE A 272 1.37 -5.41 8.02
CA ILE A 272 1.42 -3.94 7.97
C ILE A 272 0.31 -3.35 8.83
N LEU A 273 -0.91 -3.90 8.75
CA LEU A 273 -2.05 -3.48 9.57
C LEU A 273 -1.84 -3.77 11.05
N ALA A 274 -1.20 -4.88 11.39
CA ALA A 274 -0.86 -5.19 12.78
C ALA A 274 0.20 -4.21 13.31
N TRP A 275 1.19 -3.85 12.49
CA TRP A 275 2.26 -2.93 12.85
C TRP A 275 1.83 -1.47 12.96
N SER A 276 0.74 -1.06 12.30
CA SER A 276 0.20 0.30 12.46
C SER A 276 -0.25 0.59 13.91
N GLY A 277 -0.41 -0.44 14.74
CA GLY A 277 -0.87 -0.31 16.13
C GLY A 277 -2.37 -0.01 16.23
N GLN A 278 -3.10 -0.02 15.11
CA GLN A 278 -4.49 0.44 15.02
C GLN A 278 -5.48 -0.71 14.83
N LYS A 279 -5.10 -1.91 15.32
CA LYS A 279 -5.89 -3.13 15.16
C LYS A 279 -7.35 -2.94 15.59
N ASN A 280 -7.59 -2.22 16.69
CA ASN A 280 -8.93 -1.97 17.21
C ASN A 280 -9.78 -1.11 16.26
N LEU A 281 -9.19 -0.08 15.64
CA LEU A 281 -9.88 0.74 14.65
C LEU A 281 -10.15 -0.06 13.37
N PHE A 282 -9.15 -0.80 12.88
CA PHE A 282 -9.32 -1.64 11.69
C PHE A 282 -10.32 -2.78 11.90
N ASP A 283 -10.49 -3.27 13.12
CA ASP A 283 -11.56 -4.22 13.44
C ASP A 283 -12.95 -3.58 13.28
N ILE A 284 -13.16 -2.34 13.72
CA ILE A 284 -14.42 -1.62 13.44
C ILE A 284 -14.60 -1.40 11.92
N ILE A 285 -13.53 -0.97 11.24
CA ILE A 285 -13.56 -0.72 9.79
C ILE A 285 -13.88 -2.01 9.04
N LEU A 286 -13.29 -3.15 9.40
CA LEU A 286 -13.42 -4.39 8.62
C LEU A 286 -14.57 -5.28 9.07
N GLU A 287 -14.96 -5.30 10.34
CA GLU A 287 -16.06 -6.13 10.80
C GLU A 287 -17.38 -5.38 10.83
N ASP A 288 -17.45 -4.24 11.52
CA ASP A 288 -18.72 -3.56 11.74
C ASP A 288 -19.25 -2.87 10.47
N ARG A 289 -18.37 -2.31 9.62
CA ARG A 289 -18.81 -1.78 8.30
C ARG A 289 -19.28 -2.87 7.36
N ASN A 290 -18.67 -4.07 7.42
CA ASN A 290 -19.13 -5.21 6.62
C ASN A 290 -20.59 -5.54 6.92
N ARG A 291 -21.00 -5.49 8.20
CA ARG A 291 -22.39 -5.74 8.62
C ARG A 291 -23.39 -4.82 7.93
N VAL A 292 -23.01 -3.56 7.67
CA VAL A 292 -23.90 -2.60 7.00
C VAL A 292 -24.11 -2.95 5.54
N ILE A 293 -23.07 -3.38 4.84
CA ILE A 293 -23.19 -3.89 3.47
C ILE A 293 -24.08 -5.14 3.45
N ILE A 294 -23.85 -6.08 4.37
CA ILE A 294 -24.62 -7.33 4.47
C ILE A 294 -26.10 -7.03 4.72
N ASP A 295 -26.39 -6.16 5.69
CA ASP A 295 -27.74 -5.70 5.99
C ASP A 295 -28.40 -5.08 4.76
N SER A 296 -27.66 -4.27 4.00
CA SER A 296 -28.14 -3.63 2.77
C SER A 296 -28.47 -4.68 1.70
N ILE A 297 -27.62 -5.70 1.53
CA ILE A 297 -27.83 -6.82 0.59
C ILE A 297 -29.06 -7.65 0.97
N VAL A 298 -29.26 -7.91 2.27
CA VAL A 298 -30.36 -8.74 2.76
C VAL A 298 -31.69 -7.99 2.69
N LYS A 299 -31.72 -6.72 3.13
CA LYS A 299 -32.94 -5.92 3.26
C LYS A 299 -33.44 -5.36 1.93
N THR A 300 -32.56 -5.12 0.97
CA THR A 300 -32.97 -4.57 -0.33
C THR A 300 -33.92 -5.54 -1.06
N GLU A 301 -34.91 -5.01 -1.77
CA GLU A 301 -35.80 -5.81 -2.61
C GLU A 301 -35.16 -6.19 -3.95
N HIS A 302 -34.07 -5.51 -4.33
CA HIS A 302 -33.41 -5.74 -5.61
C HIS A 302 -32.69 -7.11 -5.65
N PRO A 303 -32.92 -7.93 -6.69
CA PRO A 303 -32.30 -9.25 -6.81
C PRO A 303 -30.87 -9.20 -7.35
N LYS A 304 -30.45 -8.10 -7.98
CA LYS A 304 -29.15 -7.95 -8.61
C LYS A 304 -28.45 -6.71 -8.07
N ILE A 305 -27.26 -6.89 -7.50
CA ILE A 305 -26.53 -5.83 -6.78
C ILE A 305 -25.09 -5.81 -7.26
N TYR A 306 -24.62 -4.66 -7.71
CA TYR A 306 -23.22 -4.42 -8.05
C TYR A 306 -22.61 -3.54 -6.98
N ILE A 307 -21.49 -3.97 -6.38
CA ILE A 307 -20.88 -3.33 -5.22
C ILE A 307 -19.46 -2.93 -5.57
N THR A 308 -19.12 -1.66 -5.39
CA THR A 308 -17.72 -1.20 -5.36
C THR A 308 -17.32 -0.98 -3.91
N TYR A 309 -16.28 -1.69 -3.47
CA TYR A 309 -15.85 -1.63 -2.07
C TYR A 309 -14.35 -1.90 -1.93
N TRP A 310 -13.76 -1.43 -0.85
CA TRP A 310 -12.33 -1.53 -0.61
C TRP A 310 -11.86 -2.99 -0.51
N LEU A 311 -10.65 -3.24 -1.02
CA LEU A 311 -10.10 -4.58 -1.32
C LEU A 311 -10.09 -5.58 -0.15
N MET A 312 -10.20 -5.14 1.10
CA MET A 312 -10.13 -6.02 2.27
C MET A 312 -11.49 -6.48 2.81
N HIS A 313 -12.61 -5.98 2.27
CA HIS A 313 -13.92 -6.27 2.84
C HIS A 313 -14.53 -7.59 2.36
N PHE A 314 -14.22 -8.03 1.14
CA PHE A 314 -14.89 -9.17 0.51
C PHE A 314 -14.89 -10.43 1.38
N ASN A 315 -13.75 -10.83 1.95
CA ASN A 315 -13.64 -12.06 2.74
C ASN A 315 -14.58 -12.04 3.96
N GLY A 316 -14.69 -10.90 4.64
CA GLY A 316 -15.60 -10.75 5.78
C GLY A 316 -17.06 -10.74 5.35
N VAL A 317 -17.41 -9.97 4.31
CA VAL A 317 -18.77 -9.94 3.75
C VAL A 317 -19.20 -11.34 3.29
N TRP A 318 -18.34 -12.03 2.55
CA TRP A 318 -18.59 -13.39 2.06
C TRP A 318 -18.86 -14.37 3.20
N SER A 319 -18.00 -14.36 4.22
CA SER A 319 -18.16 -15.22 5.40
C SER A 319 -19.48 -15.00 6.11
N TRP A 320 -19.92 -13.74 6.22
CA TRP A 320 -21.20 -13.41 6.83
C TRP A 320 -22.40 -13.78 5.96
N LEU A 321 -22.34 -13.55 4.65
CA LEU A 321 -23.40 -13.97 3.72
C LEU A 321 -23.64 -15.49 3.85
N GLN A 322 -22.56 -16.29 3.86
CA GLN A 322 -22.66 -17.75 4.04
C GLN A 322 -23.21 -18.16 5.40
N ARG A 323 -22.92 -17.41 6.48
CA ARG A 323 -23.47 -17.68 7.82
C ARG A 323 -24.98 -17.42 7.87
N LEU A 324 -25.46 -16.36 7.22
CA LEU A 324 -26.88 -16.01 7.17
C LEU A 324 -27.67 -16.94 6.24
N ASP A 325 -27.07 -17.34 5.13
CA ASP A 325 -27.67 -18.24 4.15
C ASP A 325 -26.59 -19.15 3.53
N PRO A 326 -26.49 -20.43 3.94
CA PRO A 326 -25.49 -21.36 3.41
C PRO A 326 -25.62 -21.65 1.91
N SER A 327 -26.69 -21.21 1.24
CA SER A 327 -26.86 -21.41 -0.20
C SER A 327 -26.08 -20.41 -1.06
N TRP A 328 -25.45 -19.39 -0.46
CA TRP A 328 -24.51 -18.52 -1.17
C TRP A 328 -23.34 -19.31 -1.76
N LYS A 329 -23.11 -19.12 -3.07
CA LYS A 329 -22.04 -19.75 -3.84
C LYS A 329 -21.30 -18.71 -4.68
N LEU A 330 -20.00 -18.92 -4.84
CA LEU A 330 -19.17 -18.19 -5.79
C LEU A 330 -19.42 -18.71 -7.19
N LEU A 331 -19.84 -17.85 -8.10
CA LEU A 331 -20.09 -18.18 -9.51
C LEU A 331 -18.85 -17.94 -10.38
N SER A 332 -18.19 -16.80 -10.19
CA SER A 332 -17.02 -16.45 -11.01
C SER A 332 -16.13 -15.43 -10.33
N ILE A 333 -14.85 -15.46 -10.71
CA ILE A 333 -13.87 -14.42 -10.39
C ILE A 333 -13.36 -13.88 -11.73
N LYS A 334 -13.48 -12.57 -11.95
CA LYS A 334 -12.80 -11.86 -13.03
C LYS A 334 -11.68 -11.02 -12.43
N TYR A 335 -10.66 -10.68 -13.20
CA TYR A 335 -9.52 -9.91 -12.71
C TYR A 335 -9.33 -8.65 -13.56
N LEU A 336 -9.18 -7.51 -12.89
CA LEU A 336 -8.83 -6.23 -13.50
C LEU A 336 -7.38 -5.88 -13.17
N THR A 337 -6.68 -5.26 -14.11
CA THR A 337 -5.33 -4.77 -13.90
C THR A 337 -5.39 -3.32 -13.46
N PRO A 338 -4.97 -2.98 -12.23
CA PRO A 338 -5.19 -1.65 -11.68
C PRO A 338 -4.06 -0.66 -12.01
N ILE A 339 -2.88 -1.18 -12.37
CA ILE A 339 -1.69 -0.42 -12.80
C ILE A 339 -1.24 -0.96 -14.15
N GLU A 340 -1.21 -0.10 -15.16
CA GLU A 340 -0.58 -0.39 -16.47
C GLU A 340 0.82 0.23 -16.59
#